data_AF-Q8NJW5-F1
#
_entry.id   AF-Q8NJW5-F1
#
_cell.length_a   1.000
_cell.length_b   1.000
_cell.length_c   1.000
_cell.angle_alpha   90.00
_cell.angle_beta   90.00
_cell.angle_gamma   90.00
#
_symmetry.space_group_name_H-M   'P 1'
#
loop_
_entity.id
_entity.type
_entity.pdbx_description
1 polymer ?
#
loop_
_entity_poly.entity_id
_entity_poly.type
_entity_poly.pdbx_seq_one_letter_code
_entity_poly.pdbx_strand_id
1 'polypeptide(L)'
;NEACCAFIPLAQDLQDNLFLGDCGEDAHEVIRLTFHDAIAISRSQGPKAGGGADGSMLLFPTVEPLFEANNGISDSVNNLLHFLPIHNTISAGDLVQFAGAVALTNCP
;
A
#
# COMPACT_ATOMS: atom_id res chain seq x y z
N ASN A 1 -5.51 5.34 -20.88
CA ASN A 1 -6.89 5.46 -20.32
C ASN A 1 -6.88 6.71 -19.44
N GLU A 2 -7.90 7.56 -19.52
CA GLU A 2 -7.98 8.81 -18.73
C GLU A 2 -7.98 8.56 -17.21
N ALA A 3 -8.51 7.41 -16.77
CA ALA A 3 -8.47 7.00 -15.37
C ALA A 3 -7.04 6.88 -14.79
N CYS A 4 -6.03 6.71 -15.64
CA CYS A 4 -4.63 6.62 -15.21
C CYS A 4 -4.03 7.99 -14.85
N CYS A 5 -4.62 9.11 -15.27
CA CYS A 5 -4.04 10.43 -15.10
C CYS A 5 -3.82 10.80 -13.61
N ALA A 6 -4.67 10.29 -12.71
CA ALA A 6 -4.55 10.52 -11.27
C ALA A 6 -3.28 9.89 -10.65
N PHE A 7 -2.71 8.86 -11.29
CA PHE A 7 -1.53 8.16 -10.75
C PHE A 7 -0.21 8.92 -10.99
N ILE A 8 -0.19 9.88 -11.93
CA ILE A 8 0.99 10.71 -12.19
C ILE A 8 1.32 11.60 -10.97
N PRO A 9 0.40 12.45 -10.47
CA PRO A 9 0.68 13.24 -9.27
C PRO A 9 0.86 12.38 -8.01
N LEU A 10 0.22 11.21 -7.92
CA LEU A 10 0.48 10.26 -6.82
C LEU A 10 1.93 9.76 -6.84
N ALA A 11 2.46 9.38 -8.00
CA ALA A 11 3.84 8.93 -8.11
C ALA A 11 4.84 10.03 -7.71
N GLN A 12 4.57 11.28 -8.10
CA GLN A 12 5.38 12.43 -7.73
C GLN A 12 5.36 12.66 -6.22
N ASP A 13 4.17 12.65 -5.61
CA ASP A 13 4.00 12.83 -4.17
C ASP A 13 4.68 11.71 -3.36
N LEU A 14 4.54 10.46 -3.79
CA LEU A 14 5.24 9.32 -3.19
C LEU A 14 6.77 9.47 -3.27
N GLN A 15 7.30 9.95 -4.40
CA GLN A 15 8.75 10.16 -4.53
C GLN A 15 9.22 11.37 -3.72
N ASP A 16 8.50 12.47 -3.73
CA ASP A 16 8.94 13.73 -3.11
C ASP A 16 8.76 13.73 -1.59
N ASN A 17 7.76 13.01 -1.07
CA ASN A 17 7.37 13.07 0.34
C ASN A 17 7.50 11.76 1.12
N LEU A 18 7.76 10.62 0.45
CA LEU A 18 7.96 9.34 1.12
C LEU A 18 9.29 8.68 0.74
N PHE A 19 9.48 8.31 -0.53
CA PHE A 19 10.63 7.49 -0.94
C PHE A 19 11.91 8.29 -1.19
N LEU A 20 11.80 9.59 -1.48
CA LEU A 20 12.92 10.49 -1.77
C LEU A 20 13.84 9.98 -2.91
N GLY A 21 13.28 9.22 -3.85
CA GLY A 21 14.03 8.59 -4.94
C GLY A 21 14.99 7.49 -4.50
N ASP A 22 14.88 6.98 -3.27
CA ASP A 22 15.77 5.97 -2.70
C ASP A 22 15.10 4.59 -2.58
N CYS A 23 15.91 3.53 -2.69
CA CYS A 23 15.53 2.16 -2.31
C CYS A 23 15.88 1.95 -0.83
N GLY A 24 15.30 2.80 0.01
CA GLY A 24 15.55 2.86 1.45
C GLY A 24 14.48 2.15 2.28
N GLU A 25 14.45 2.46 3.58
CA GLU A 25 13.55 1.84 4.55
C GLU A 25 12.07 1.96 4.17
N ASP A 26 11.61 3.17 3.85
CA ASP A 26 10.20 3.40 3.49
C ASP A 26 9.81 2.65 2.20
N ALA A 27 10.73 2.53 1.25
CA ALA A 27 10.51 1.74 0.04
C ALA A 27 10.37 0.25 0.39
N HIS A 28 11.26 -0.29 1.23
CA HIS A 28 11.20 -1.69 1.67
C HIS A 28 9.90 -2.03 2.39
N GLU A 29 9.49 -1.20 3.35
CA GLU A 29 8.27 -1.43 4.14
C GLU A 29 7.00 -1.32 3.28
N VAL A 30 6.94 -0.39 2.31
CA VAL A 30 5.80 -0.34 1.36
C VAL A 30 5.80 -1.55 0.41
N ILE A 31 6.97 -2.03 -0.04
CA ILE A 31 7.05 -3.26 -0.84
C ILE A 31 6.50 -4.44 -0.02
N ARG A 32 6.88 -4.56 1.26
CA ARG A 32 6.34 -5.57 2.17
C ARG A 32 4.82 -5.44 2.32
N LEU A 33 4.30 -4.22 2.47
CA LEU A 33 2.85 -3.97 2.59
C LEU A 33 2.05 -4.52 1.42
N THR A 34 2.56 -4.41 0.18
CA THR A 34 1.86 -4.97 -0.99
C THR A 34 1.62 -6.48 -0.85
N PHE A 35 2.58 -7.21 -0.29
CA PHE A 35 2.43 -8.64 -0.07
C PHE A 35 1.43 -8.92 1.06
N HIS A 36 1.58 -8.23 2.20
CA HIS A 36 0.74 -8.47 3.37
C HIS A 36 -0.73 -8.13 3.11
N ASP A 37 -1.02 -7.08 2.34
CA ASP A 37 -2.37 -6.76 1.86
C ASP A 37 -2.84 -7.86 0.88
N ALA A 38 -2.09 -8.09 -0.21
CA ALA A 38 -2.53 -8.97 -1.28
C ALA A 38 -2.74 -10.44 -0.88
N ILE A 39 -1.95 -10.95 0.07
CA ILE A 39 -1.97 -12.37 0.44
C ILE A 39 -3.06 -12.72 1.46
N ALA A 40 -3.75 -11.73 2.04
CA ALA A 40 -4.85 -11.91 2.97
C ALA A 40 -6.15 -12.36 2.25
N ILE A 41 -6.10 -13.53 1.60
CA ILE A 41 -7.21 -14.12 0.85
C ILE A 41 -7.23 -15.64 1.02
N SER A 42 -8.42 -16.25 0.98
CA SER A 42 -8.55 -17.71 1.07
C SER A 42 -9.63 -18.27 0.18
N ARG A 43 -9.23 -19.20 -0.71
CA ARG A 43 -10.17 -19.95 -1.56
C ARG A 43 -11.03 -20.94 -0.78
N SER A 44 -10.44 -21.62 0.21
CA SER A 44 -11.14 -22.66 0.99
C SER A 44 -12.04 -22.07 2.07
N GLN A 45 -11.67 -20.93 2.66
CA GLN A 45 -12.48 -20.23 3.67
C GLN A 45 -13.47 -19.24 3.02
N GLY A 46 -13.28 -18.91 1.75
CA GLY A 46 -14.16 -18.04 0.96
C GLY A 46 -13.95 -16.54 1.23
N PRO A 47 -14.75 -15.67 0.57
CA PRO A 47 -14.54 -14.21 0.56
C PRO A 47 -14.63 -13.53 1.93
N LYS A 48 -15.23 -14.17 2.94
CA LYS A 48 -15.31 -13.62 4.30
C LYS A 48 -13.99 -13.69 5.06
N ALA A 49 -13.01 -14.45 4.55
CA ALA A 49 -11.70 -14.57 5.18
C ALA A 49 -10.75 -13.41 4.82
N GLY A 50 -11.06 -12.63 3.78
CA GLY A 50 -10.23 -11.54 3.26
C GLY A 50 -10.34 -11.42 1.74
N GLY A 51 -10.19 -10.21 1.20
CA GLY A 51 -10.39 -9.89 -0.22
C GLY A 51 -9.13 -9.91 -1.08
N GLY A 52 -7.94 -10.06 -0.48
CA GLY A 52 -6.66 -10.00 -1.18
C GLY A 52 -6.18 -8.57 -1.32
N ALA A 53 -5.74 -8.16 -2.52
CA ALA A 53 -5.22 -6.81 -2.76
C ALA A 53 -6.35 -5.77 -2.79
N ASP A 54 -6.94 -5.50 -1.64
CA ASP A 54 -8.14 -4.69 -1.45
C ASP A 54 -7.89 -3.44 -0.58
N GLY A 55 -6.66 -3.24 -0.09
CA GLY A 55 -6.28 -2.13 0.76
C GLY A 55 -6.82 -2.23 2.19
N SER A 56 -7.23 -3.42 2.65
CA SER A 56 -7.79 -3.63 3.98
C SER A 56 -6.84 -3.20 5.09
N MET A 57 -5.53 -3.31 4.87
CA MET A 57 -4.51 -2.79 5.80
C MET A 57 -4.64 -1.29 6.08
N LEU A 58 -5.06 -0.50 5.08
CA LEU A 58 -5.27 0.95 5.23
C LEU A 58 -6.69 1.28 5.69
N LEU A 59 -7.70 0.51 5.26
CA LEU A 59 -9.11 0.75 5.59
C LEU A 59 -9.47 0.30 7.01
N PHE A 60 -8.76 -0.69 7.54
CA PHE A 60 -8.94 -1.24 8.88
C PHE A 60 -7.59 -1.25 9.66
N PRO A 61 -6.97 -0.07 9.87
CA PRO A 61 -5.58 0.02 10.36
C PRO A 61 -5.39 -0.44 11.81
N THR A 62 -6.50 -0.67 12.54
CA THR A 62 -6.51 -1.17 13.92
C THR A 62 -6.88 -2.64 14.03
N VAL A 63 -6.96 -3.36 12.89
CA VAL A 63 -7.31 -4.79 12.85
C VAL A 63 -6.10 -5.59 12.40
N GLU A 64 -5.83 -5.62 11.10
CA GLU A 64 -4.81 -6.50 10.52
C GLU A 64 -3.39 -6.13 10.93
N PRO A 65 -3.00 -4.84 11.01
CA PRO A 65 -1.66 -4.47 11.47
C PRO A 65 -1.35 -4.89 12.92
N LEU A 66 -2.37 -5.20 13.72
CA LEU A 66 -2.21 -5.66 15.10
C LEU A 66 -2.05 -7.19 15.23
N PHE A 67 -2.13 -7.94 14.14
CA PHE A 67 -1.83 -9.37 14.17
C PHE A 67 -0.32 -9.59 14.35
N GLU A 68 0.06 -10.61 15.12
CA GLU A 68 1.48 -10.93 15.40
C GLU A 68 2.28 -11.16 14.10
N ALA A 69 1.68 -11.81 13.11
CA ALA A 69 2.31 -12.05 11.79
C ALA A 69 2.56 -10.76 10.99
N ASN A 70 1.88 -9.67 11.33
CA ASN A 70 1.98 -8.37 10.70
C ASN A 70 2.81 -7.38 11.53
N ASN A 71 3.53 -7.85 12.55
CA ASN A 71 4.32 -6.97 13.41
C ASN A 71 5.30 -6.10 12.57
N GLY A 72 5.35 -4.80 12.88
CA GLY A 72 6.10 -3.79 12.13
C GLY A 72 5.38 -3.20 10.90
N ILE A 73 4.29 -3.81 10.38
CA ILE A 73 3.65 -3.31 9.16
C ILE A 73 2.99 -1.93 9.34
N SER A 74 2.68 -1.56 10.59
CA SER A 74 2.03 -0.29 10.93
C SER A 74 2.78 0.94 10.43
N ASP A 75 4.10 0.87 10.25
CA ASP A 75 4.90 1.99 9.75
C ASP A 75 4.53 2.32 8.29
N SER A 76 4.53 1.32 7.40
CA SER A 76 4.06 1.47 6.02
C SER A 76 2.58 1.88 5.92
N VAL A 77 1.72 1.35 6.80
CA VAL A 77 0.30 1.73 6.86
C VAL A 77 0.16 3.20 7.20
N ASN A 78 0.84 3.67 8.25
CA ASN A 78 0.81 5.07 8.68
C ASN A 78 1.38 6.00 7.61
N ASN A 79 2.44 5.59 6.92
CA ASN A 79 3.02 6.33 5.80
C ASN A 79 2.00 6.52 4.66
N LEU A 80 1.24 5.48 4.29
CA LEU A 80 0.27 5.57 3.19
C LEU A 80 -1.09 6.16 3.58
N LEU A 81 -1.49 6.13 4.85
CA LEU A 81 -2.78 6.65 5.32
C LEU A 81 -3.00 8.13 4.97
N HIS A 82 -1.94 8.94 4.94
CA HIS A 82 -2.04 10.36 4.59
C HIS A 82 -2.37 10.60 3.10
N PHE A 83 -1.99 9.68 2.21
CA PHE A 83 -2.20 9.83 0.77
C PHE A 83 -3.65 9.58 0.35
N LEU A 84 -4.40 8.75 1.08
CA LEU A 84 -5.82 8.44 0.79
C LEU A 84 -6.71 9.68 0.67
N PRO A 85 -6.74 10.62 1.63
CA PRO A 85 -7.57 11.82 1.50
C PRO A 85 -7.05 12.81 0.45
N ILE A 86 -5.76 12.79 0.12
CA ILE A 86 -5.15 13.69 -0.88
C ILE A 86 -5.45 13.19 -2.31
N HIS A 87 -5.22 11.91 -2.56
CA HIS A 87 -5.44 11.23 -3.84
C HIS A 87 -6.77 10.47 -3.82
N ASN A 88 -7.85 11.14 -3.41
CA ASN A 88 -9.13 10.54 -3.06
C ASN A 88 -9.94 9.91 -4.22
N THR A 89 -9.42 9.97 -5.44
CA THR A 89 -9.98 9.28 -6.62
C THR A 89 -9.35 7.90 -6.85
N ILE A 90 -8.32 7.55 -6.09
CA ILE A 90 -7.60 6.27 -6.13
C ILE A 90 -8.04 5.43 -4.94
N SER A 91 -8.35 4.16 -5.16
CA SER A 91 -8.77 3.25 -4.09
C SER A 91 -7.61 2.89 -3.17
N ALA A 92 -7.88 2.40 -1.95
CA ALA A 92 -6.83 1.96 -1.03
C ALA A 92 -6.00 0.81 -1.59
N GLY A 93 -6.65 -0.18 -2.22
CA GLY A 93 -5.95 -1.28 -2.89
C GLY A 93 -5.06 -0.79 -4.04
N ASP A 94 -5.56 0.11 -4.89
CA ASP A 94 -4.75 0.71 -5.96
C ASP A 94 -3.57 1.52 -5.41
N LEU A 95 -3.78 2.27 -4.31
CA LEU A 95 -2.73 3.04 -3.65
C LEU A 95 -1.61 2.12 -3.12
N VAL A 96 -1.94 1.05 -2.39
CA VAL A 96 -0.95 0.10 -1.86
C VAL A 96 -0.14 -0.50 -3.01
N GLN A 97 -0.82 -1.03 -4.03
CA GLN A 97 -0.15 -1.70 -5.13
C GLN A 97 0.70 -0.75 -5.98
N PHE A 98 0.20 0.46 -6.24
CA PHE A 98 0.94 1.46 -6.99
C PHE A 98 2.13 2.00 -6.21
N ALA A 99 1.99 2.24 -4.90
CA ALA A 99 3.08 2.70 -4.06
C ALA A 99 4.23 1.69 -4.02
N GLY A 100 3.93 0.38 -3.90
CA GLY A 100 4.96 -0.66 -4.00
C GLY A 100 5.62 -0.75 -5.37
N ALA A 101 4.86 -0.54 -6.45
CA ALA A 101 5.43 -0.47 -7.80
C ALA A 101 6.38 0.73 -7.95
N VAL A 102 6.01 1.91 -7.46
CA VAL A 102 6.87 3.10 -7.45
C VAL A 102 8.11 2.87 -6.59
N ALA A 103 7.97 2.31 -5.39
CA ALA A 103 9.09 1.97 -4.52
C ALA A 103 10.11 1.06 -5.21
N LEU A 104 9.66 0.00 -5.88
CA LEU A 104 10.53 -0.93 -6.62
C LEU A 104 11.31 -0.25 -7.76
N THR A 105 10.80 0.82 -8.35
CA THR A 105 11.51 1.54 -9.42
C THR A 105 12.77 2.26 -8.94
N ASN A 106 12.92 2.44 -7.62
CA ASN A 106 14.11 3.05 -7.02
C ASN A 106 15.25 2.03 -6.82
N CYS A 107 15.01 0.73 -7.03
CA CYS A 107 15.93 -0.36 -6.68
C CYS A 107 16.68 -0.92 -7.93
N PRO A 108 18.01 -0.73 -8.06
CA PRO A 108 18.81 -1.21 -9.21
C PRO A 108 19.06 -2.72 -9.27
#